data_AF-A0A923BYA6-F1
#
_entry.id   AF-A0A923BYA6-F1
#
_cell.length_a   1.000
_cell.length_b   1.000
_cell.length_c   1.000
_cell.angle_alpha   90.00
_cell.angle_beta   90.00
_cell.angle_gamma   90.00
#
_symmetry.space_group_name_H-M   'P 1'
#
loop_
_entity.id
_entity.type
_entity.pdbx_description
1 polymer ?
#
loop_
_entity_poly.entity_id
_entity_poly.type
_entity_poly.pdbx_seq_one_letter_code
_entity_poly.pdbx_strand_id
1 'polypeptide(L)'
;MTALAPPLAAFLREHLPRDRRASPHTCEAYAYSFQLLVTFAARRLRTQGLDTALFLNGTGRAMTRSGFEYILAKHIEIAAAVQPSIIGKKVSPHVLRHSCAMHTLQATRDIRKVALWLGHASLQSTEAYLRADPSEKLEALSVTSAPNLTAGRFRPPDKLLAMLNGK
;
A
#
# COMPACT_ATOMS: atom_id res chain seq x y z
N MET A 1 0.06 -22.34 -25.33
CA MET A 1 -0.46 -21.47 -24.25
C MET A 1 0.52 -21.53 -23.08
N THR A 2 0.92 -20.39 -22.51
CA THR A 2 1.84 -20.36 -21.36
C THR A 2 1.18 -20.95 -20.11
N ALA A 3 1.95 -21.66 -19.28
CA ALA A 3 1.46 -22.28 -18.04
C ALA A 3 0.84 -21.27 -17.04
N LEU A 4 1.13 -19.97 -17.20
CA LEU A 4 0.57 -18.87 -16.44
C LEU A 4 -0.87 -18.49 -16.82
N ALA A 5 -1.31 -18.78 -18.05
CA ALA A 5 -2.60 -18.29 -18.53
C ALA A 5 -3.80 -18.85 -17.76
N PRO A 6 -3.88 -20.16 -17.42
CA PRO A 6 -4.99 -20.71 -16.64
C PRO A 6 -5.12 -20.13 -15.22
N PRO A 7 -4.07 -20.09 -14.37
CA PRO A 7 -4.20 -19.53 -13.03
C PRO A 7 -4.43 -18.02 -13.02
N LEU A 8 -3.85 -17.28 -13.98
CA LEU A 8 -4.10 -15.84 -14.11
C LEU A 8 -5.56 -15.55 -14.50
N ALA A 9 -6.11 -16.34 -15.41
CA ALA A 9 -7.51 -16.24 -15.81
C ALA A 9 -8.45 -16.56 -14.63
N ALA A 10 -8.18 -17.62 -13.87
CA ALA A 10 -8.96 -17.96 -12.68
C ALA A 10 -8.88 -16.86 -11.63
N PHE A 11 -7.69 -16.30 -11.38
CA PHE A 11 -7.53 -15.20 -10.44
C PHE A 11 -8.32 -13.95 -10.85
N LEU A 12 -8.24 -13.55 -12.13
CA LEU A 12 -8.90 -12.34 -12.63
C LEU A 12 -10.42 -12.48 -12.79
N ARG A 13 -10.91 -13.66 -13.18
CA ARG A 13 -12.34 -13.88 -13.48
C ARG A 13 -13.13 -14.50 -12.36
N GLU A 14 -12.48 -15.15 -11.41
CA GLU A 14 -13.15 -15.88 -10.33
C GLU A 14 -12.72 -15.31 -8.99
N HIS A 15 -11.43 -15.37 -8.65
CA HIS A 15 -10.98 -15.00 -7.31
C HIS A 15 -11.23 -13.52 -6.98
N LEU A 16 -10.85 -12.60 -7.88
CA LEU A 16 -11.06 -11.16 -7.66
C LEU A 16 -12.56 -10.79 -7.57
N PRO A 17 -13.41 -11.10 -8.57
CA PRO A 17 -14.81 -10.68 -8.51
C PRO A 17 -15.67 -11.50 -7.56
N ARG A 18 -15.41 -12.81 -7.35
CA ARG A 18 -16.26 -13.67 -6.50
C ARG A 18 -15.77 -13.73 -5.06
N ASP A 19 -14.51 -14.10 -4.85
CA ASP A 19 -14.01 -14.37 -3.50
C ASP A 19 -13.63 -13.07 -2.78
N ARG A 20 -13.07 -12.11 -3.53
CA ARG A 20 -12.67 -10.80 -3.01
C ARG A 20 -13.72 -9.72 -3.22
N ARG A 21 -14.78 -9.98 -3.99
CA ARG A 21 -15.82 -9.00 -4.36
C ARG A 21 -15.22 -7.69 -4.90
N ALA A 22 -14.12 -7.80 -5.63
CA ALA A 22 -13.41 -6.66 -6.17
C ALA A 22 -14.26 -5.96 -7.25
N SER A 23 -14.19 -4.63 -7.31
CA SER A 23 -14.94 -3.86 -8.31
C SER A 23 -14.45 -4.15 -9.74
N PRO A 24 -15.26 -3.90 -10.78
CA PRO A 24 -14.86 -4.06 -12.17
C PRO A 24 -13.56 -3.29 -12.51
N HIS A 25 -13.46 -2.04 -12.03
CA HIS A 25 -12.26 -1.21 -12.22
C HIS A 25 -11.02 -1.80 -11.54
N THR A 26 -11.19 -2.49 -10.42
CA THR A 26 -10.09 -3.21 -9.75
C THR A 26 -9.65 -4.39 -10.59
N CYS A 27 -10.60 -5.18 -11.10
CA CYS A 27 -10.29 -6.32 -11.96
C CYS A 27 -9.55 -5.86 -13.23
N GLU A 28 -9.97 -4.76 -13.85
CA GLU A 28 -9.30 -4.14 -15.01
C GLU A 28 -7.90 -3.63 -14.67
N ALA A 29 -7.73 -2.91 -13.56
CA ALA A 29 -6.42 -2.42 -13.13
C ALA A 29 -5.43 -3.55 -12.88
N TYR A 30 -5.88 -4.65 -12.27
CA TYR A 30 -5.07 -5.85 -12.09
C TYR A 30 -4.76 -6.52 -13.43
N ALA A 31 -5.75 -6.68 -14.32
CA ALA A 31 -5.55 -7.26 -15.64
C ALA A 31 -4.51 -6.48 -16.45
N TYR A 32 -4.60 -5.15 -16.46
CA TYR A 32 -3.65 -4.29 -17.16
C TYR A 32 -2.25 -4.37 -16.55
N SER A 33 -2.16 -4.41 -15.22
CA SER A 33 -0.88 -4.57 -14.52
C SER A 33 -0.21 -5.91 -14.83
N PHE A 34 -0.98 -7.00 -14.88
CA PHE A 34 -0.47 -8.31 -15.30
C PHE A 34 -0.06 -8.32 -16.77
N GLN A 35 -0.81 -7.66 -17.66
CA GLN A 35 -0.43 -7.53 -19.06
C GLN A 35 0.92 -6.83 -19.22
N LEU A 36 1.12 -5.70 -18.54
CA LEU A 36 2.40 -4.98 -18.54
C LEU A 36 3.53 -5.85 -17.98
N LEU A 37 3.28 -6.56 -16.89
CA LEU A 37 4.25 -7.43 -16.25
C LEU A 37 4.65 -8.63 -17.13
N VAL A 38 3.68 -9.30 -17.75
CA VAL A 38 3.94 -10.41 -18.68
C VAL A 38 4.69 -9.90 -19.92
N THR A 39 4.33 -8.73 -20.44
CA THR A 39 5.02 -8.10 -21.58
C THR A 39 6.46 -7.74 -21.22
N PHE A 40 6.69 -7.18 -20.03
CA PHE A 40 8.03 -6.87 -19.52
C PHE A 40 8.86 -8.14 -19.33
N ALA A 41 8.29 -9.16 -18.69
CA ALA A 41 8.96 -10.43 -18.42
C ALA A 41 9.33 -11.15 -19.73
N ALA A 42 8.42 -11.21 -20.71
CA ALA A 42 8.69 -11.80 -22.02
C ALA A 42 9.86 -11.12 -22.74
N ARG A 43 9.95 -9.79 -22.68
CA ARG A 43 11.05 -9.01 -23.25
C ARG A 43 12.37 -9.22 -22.51
N ARG A 44 12.33 -9.37 -21.18
CA ARG A 44 13.51 -9.44 -20.33
C ARG A 44 14.13 -10.84 -20.27
N LEU A 45 13.30 -11.87 -20.27
CA LEU A 45 13.74 -13.23 -19.94
C LEU A 45 14.15 -14.06 -21.16
N ARG A 46 13.73 -13.71 -22.38
CA ARG A 46 14.05 -14.46 -23.62
C ARG A 46 13.82 -15.99 -23.52
N THR A 47 12.97 -16.47 -22.62
CA THR A 47 12.77 -17.90 -22.31
C THR A 47 11.37 -18.40 -22.66
N GLN A 48 11.32 -19.66 -23.09
CA GLN A 48 10.11 -20.49 -23.20
C GLN A 48 10.08 -21.50 -22.04
N GLY A 49 9.20 -21.31 -21.04
CA GLY A 49 8.96 -22.26 -19.91
C GLY A 49 10.07 -22.27 -18.84
N LEU A 50 9.89 -22.64 -17.57
CA LEU A 50 8.82 -23.36 -16.86
C LEU A 50 8.91 -22.98 -15.35
N ASP A 51 8.78 -21.71 -15.02
CA ASP A 51 8.63 -21.28 -13.63
C ASP A 51 7.60 -20.14 -13.57
N THR A 52 6.57 -20.29 -12.75
CA THR A 52 5.42 -19.37 -12.61
C THR A 52 5.85 -18.02 -12.00
N ALA A 53 7.12 -17.88 -11.60
CA ALA A 53 7.66 -16.68 -10.99
C ALA A 53 7.88 -15.55 -12.01
N LEU A 54 7.18 -14.43 -11.82
CA LEU A 54 7.28 -13.25 -12.68
C LEU A 54 8.61 -12.49 -12.51
N PHE A 55 9.23 -12.60 -11.34
CA PHE A 55 10.55 -12.02 -11.06
C PHE A 55 11.55 -13.14 -10.84
N LEU A 56 12.62 -13.13 -11.65
CA LEU A 56 13.71 -14.10 -11.56
C LEU A 56 15.00 -13.43 -11.08
N ASN A 57 15.82 -14.20 -10.39
CA ASN A 57 17.17 -13.80 -10.00
C ASN A 57 18.17 -14.03 -11.15
N GLY A 58 19.45 -13.67 -10.93
CA GLY A 58 20.52 -13.82 -11.94
C GLY A 58 20.78 -15.27 -12.39
N THR A 59 20.30 -16.27 -11.65
CA THR A 59 20.39 -17.70 -12.00
C THR A 59 19.13 -18.23 -12.69
N GLY A 60 18.15 -17.37 -13.00
CA GLY A 60 16.89 -17.76 -13.64
C GLY A 60 15.87 -18.43 -12.71
N ARG A 61 16.12 -18.45 -11.40
CA ARG A 61 15.16 -18.96 -10.38
C ARG A 61 14.28 -17.84 -9.83
N ALA A 62 13.17 -18.18 -9.17
CA ALA A 62 12.31 -17.21 -8.50
C ALA A 62 13.09 -16.24 -7.58
N MET A 63 12.75 -14.95 -7.66
CA MET A 63 13.32 -13.90 -6.81
C MET A 63 12.89 -14.10 -5.36
N THR A 64 13.84 -14.06 -4.43
CA THR A 64 13.57 -14.10 -2.99
C THR A 64 13.42 -12.69 -2.42
N ARG A 65 12.80 -12.57 -1.24
CA ARG A 65 12.70 -11.30 -0.52
C ARG A 65 14.08 -10.66 -0.28
N SER A 66 15.04 -11.44 0.21
CA SER A 66 16.41 -10.95 0.46
C SER A 66 17.12 -10.56 -0.83
N GLY A 67 16.86 -11.27 -1.94
CA GLY A 67 17.37 -10.89 -3.25
C GLY A 67 16.82 -9.54 -3.73
N PHE A 68 15.55 -9.27 -3.49
CA PHE A 68 14.95 -7.97 -3.78
C PHE A 68 15.53 -6.87 -2.87
N GLU A 69 15.69 -7.12 -1.57
CA GLU A 69 16.31 -6.18 -0.63
C GLU A 69 17.76 -5.84 -1.04
N TYR A 70 18.54 -6.83 -1.51
CA TYR A 70 19.88 -6.62 -2.07
C TYR A 70 19.86 -5.72 -3.32
N ILE A 71 18.95 -6.00 -4.26
CA ILE A 71 18.80 -5.16 -5.47
C ILE A 71 18.39 -3.73 -5.09
N LEU A 72 17.50 -3.58 -4.10
CA LEU A 72 17.08 -2.27 -3.62
C LEU A 72 18.25 -1.49 -3.01
N ALA A 73 19.10 -2.12 -2.20
CA ALA A 73 20.31 -1.51 -1.65
C ALA A 73 21.22 -0.94 -2.76
N LYS A 74 21.45 -1.72 -3.82
CA LYS A 74 22.23 -1.27 -4.98
C LYS A 74 21.62 -0.02 -5.65
N HIS A 75 20.30 0.05 -5.76
CA HIS A 75 19.64 1.22 -6.35
C HIS A 75 19.68 2.44 -5.43
N ILE A 76 19.70 2.24 -4.11
CA ILE A 76 19.88 3.33 -3.14
C ILE A 76 21.26 3.96 -3.30
N GLU A 77 22.32 3.17 -3.48
CA GLU A 77 23.68 3.68 -3.74
C GLU A 77 23.73 4.53 -5.01
N ILE A 78 23.08 4.08 -6.09
CA ILE A 78 23.00 4.84 -7.34
C ILE A 78 22.20 6.13 -7.13
N ALA A 79 21.05 6.05 -6.45
CA ALA A 79 20.20 7.20 -6.18
C ALA A 79 20.90 8.24 -5.27
N ALA A 80 21.79 7.80 -4.38
CA ALA A 80 22.54 8.66 -3.49
C ALA A 80 23.48 9.62 -4.24
N ALA A 81 23.96 9.24 -5.43
CA ALA A 81 24.76 10.13 -6.27
C ALA A 81 23.97 11.36 -6.75
N VAL A 82 22.63 11.23 -6.90
CA VAL A 82 21.74 12.31 -7.33
C VAL A 82 21.07 12.99 -6.13
N GLN A 83 20.76 12.22 -5.09
CA GLN A 83 20.06 12.69 -3.89
C GLN A 83 20.76 12.15 -2.62
N PRO A 84 21.81 12.83 -2.13
CA PRO A 84 22.61 12.36 -0.99
C PRO A 84 21.79 12.15 0.30
N SER A 85 20.69 12.90 0.46
CA SER A 85 19.81 12.78 1.64
C SER A 85 19.15 11.39 1.80
N ILE A 86 19.17 10.54 0.75
CA ILE A 86 18.61 9.19 0.82
C ILE A 86 19.43 8.26 1.72
N ILE A 87 20.73 8.50 1.88
CA ILE A 87 21.64 7.68 2.70
C ILE A 87 21.21 7.71 4.18
N GLY A 88 20.73 8.85 4.65
CA GLY A 88 20.25 9.02 6.03
C GLY A 88 18.86 8.42 6.30
N LYS A 89 18.21 7.82 5.29
CA LYS A 89 16.84 7.31 5.40
C LYS A 89 16.81 5.79 5.42
N LYS A 90 15.92 5.22 6.22
CA LYS A 90 15.62 3.79 6.20
C LYS A 90 14.76 3.47 4.98
N VAL A 91 15.35 2.88 3.95
CA VAL A 91 14.64 2.44 2.74
C VAL A 91 14.52 0.92 2.74
N SER A 92 13.29 0.41 2.64
CA SER A 92 12.99 -1.02 2.55
C SER A 92 11.73 -1.24 1.69
N PRO A 93 11.44 -2.47 1.25
CA PRO A 93 10.23 -2.75 0.47
C PRO A 93 8.95 -2.31 1.17
N HIS A 94 8.89 -2.47 2.50
CA HIS A 94 7.76 -2.02 3.30
C HIS A 94 7.65 -0.49 3.36
N VAL A 95 8.77 0.22 3.48
CA VAL A 95 8.79 1.70 3.45
C VAL A 95 8.35 2.22 2.08
N LEU A 96 8.82 1.60 0.98
CA LEU A 96 8.38 1.96 -0.38
C LEU A 96 6.87 1.78 -0.56
N ARG A 97 6.31 0.66 -0.06
CA ARG A 97 4.86 0.44 -0.05
C ARG A 97 4.14 1.51 0.74
N HIS A 98 4.67 1.90 1.90
CA HIS A 98 4.10 2.96 2.72
C HIS A 98 4.12 4.31 1.98
N SER A 99 5.25 4.71 1.39
CA SER A 99 5.34 5.94 0.60
C SER A 99 4.36 5.97 -0.58
N CYS A 100 4.23 4.85 -1.31
CA CYS A 100 3.24 4.72 -2.38
C CYS A 100 1.81 4.92 -1.87
N ALA A 101 1.49 4.33 -0.72
CA ALA A 101 0.18 4.49 -0.07
C ALA A 101 -0.10 5.95 0.30
N MET A 102 0.86 6.63 0.92
CA MET A 102 0.72 8.03 1.32
C MET A 102 0.54 8.95 0.11
N HIS A 103 1.35 8.78 -0.95
CA HIS A 103 1.19 9.57 -2.17
C HIS A 103 -0.18 9.32 -2.82
N THR A 104 -0.66 8.07 -2.82
CA THR A 104 -1.99 7.74 -3.35
C THR A 104 -3.10 8.36 -2.50
N LEU A 105 -2.95 8.35 -1.17
CA LEU A 105 -3.90 8.98 -0.25
C LEU A 105 -3.97 10.49 -0.50
N GLN A 106 -2.81 11.15 -0.60
CA GLN A 106 -2.72 12.60 -0.86
C GLN A 106 -3.33 12.98 -2.22
N ALA A 107 -3.11 12.18 -3.26
CA ALA A 107 -3.65 12.43 -4.58
C ALA A 107 -5.16 12.19 -4.68
N THR A 108 -5.69 11.19 -3.95
CA THR A 108 -7.08 10.75 -4.12
C THR A 108 -8.03 11.19 -3.03
N ARG A 109 -7.50 11.57 -1.85
CA ARG A 109 -8.24 11.83 -0.60
C ARG A 109 -9.29 10.75 -0.28
N ASP A 110 -9.02 9.50 -0.67
CA ASP A 110 -9.93 8.37 -0.45
C ASP A 110 -9.17 7.12 -0.01
N ILE A 111 -9.25 6.83 1.29
CA ILE A 111 -8.62 5.67 1.92
C ILE A 111 -9.07 4.33 1.32
N ARG A 112 -10.28 4.27 0.75
CA ARG A 112 -10.81 3.04 0.12
C ARG A 112 -10.10 2.77 -1.20
N LYS A 113 -9.75 3.82 -1.96
CA LYS A 113 -8.95 3.69 -3.18
C LYS A 113 -7.54 3.19 -2.84
N VAL A 114 -6.94 3.71 -1.76
CA VAL A 114 -5.63 3.23 -1.27
C VAL A 114 -5.70 1.75 -0.87
N ALA A 115 -6.70 1.34 -0.09
CA ALA A 115 -6.90 -0.06 0.29
C ALA A 115 -7.07 -0.98 -0.93
N LEU A 116 -7.83 -0.52 -1.93
CA LEU A 116 -8.09 -1.24 -3.17
C LEU A 116 -6.82 -1.43 -4.01
N TRP A 117 -6.04 -0.36 -4.18
CA TRP A 117 -4.80 -0.37 -4.96
C TRP A 117 -3.71 -1.23 -4.31
N LEU A 118 -3.67 -1.26 -2.98
CA LEU A 118 -2.71 -2.07 -2.23
C LEU A 118 -3.21 -3.50 -1.95
N GLY A 119 -4.47 -3.82 -2.28
CA GLY A 119 -5.03 -5.16 -2.09
C GLY A 119 -5.24 -5.54 -0.62
N HIS A 120 -5.56 -4.57 0.24
CA HIS A 120 -5.84 -4.82 1.65
C HIS A 120 -7.23 -5.45 1.82
N ALA A 121 -7.28 -6.64 2.44
CA ALA A 121 -8.54 -7.33 2.75
C ALA A 121 -9.34 -6.66 3.88
N SER A 122 -8.67 -5.84 4.70
CA SER A 122 -9.26 -5.13 5.84
C SER A 122 -8.83 -3.66 5.83
N LEU A 123 -9.74 -2.75 6.17
CA LEU A 123 -9.42 -1.32 6.31
C LEU A 123 -8.48 -1.01 7.47
N GLN A 124 -8.37 -1.91 8.46
CA GLN A 124 -7.54 -1.74 9.66
C GLN A 124 -6.03 -1.55 9.33
N SER A 125 -5.50 -2.29 8.34
CA SER A 125 -4.11 -2.10 7.87
C SER A 125 -3.91 -0.81 7.07
N THR A 126 -5.01 -0.19 6.63
CA THR A 126 -5.01 1.05 5.84
C THR A 126 -5.21 2.28 6.74
N GLU A 127 -5.89 2.12 7.88
CA GLU A 127 -6.08 3.18 8.90
C GLU A 127 -4.75 3.75 9.43
N ALA A 128 -3.68 2.94 9.40
CA ALA A 128 -2.33 3.38 9.71
C ALA A 128 -1.88 4.59 8.86
N TYR A 129 -2.38 4.74 7.62
CA TYR A 129 -2.06 5.87 6.76
C TYR A 129 -2.80 7.16 7.17
N LEU A 130 -4.06 7.06 7.62
CA LEU A 130 -4.82 8.21 8.13
C LEU A 130 -4.21 8.80 9.41
N ARG A 131 -3.58 7.95 10.23
CA ARG A 131 -2.88 8.40 11.44
C ARG A 131 -1.54 9.06 11.13
N ALA A 132 -0.94 8.74 9.99
CA ALA A 132 0.36 9.25 9.57
C ALA A 132 0.26 10.62 8.87
N ASP A 133 -0.85 10.92 8.18
CA ASP A 133 -1.10 12.25 7.60
C ASP A 133 -2.12 13.05 8.43
N PRO A 134 -1.68 14.03 9.25
CA PRO A 134 -2.59 14.87 10.02
C PRO A 134 -3.28 15.94 9.17
N SER A 135 -2.96 16.08 7.88
CA SER A 135 -3.43 17.20 7.05
C SER A 135 -4.96 17.27 6.97
N GLU A 136 -5.64 16.14 6.77
CA GLU A 136 -7.12 16.09 6.78
C GLU A 136 -7.70 16.44 8.15
N LYS A 137 -7.05 16.02 9.26
CA LYS A 137 -7.49 16.40 10.61
C LYS A 137 -7.33 17.89 10.85
N LEU A 138 -6.21 18.47 10.42
CA LEU A 138 -5.93 19.90 10.56
C LEU A 138 -6.87 20.74 9.68
N GLU A 139 -7.19 20.28 8.46
CA GLU A 139 -8.16 20.93 7.57
C GLU A 139 -9.59 20.84 8.16
N ALA A 140 -10.00 19.70 8.70
CA ALA A 140 -11.29 19.57 9.38
C ALA A 140 -11.39 20.46 10.63
N LEU A 141 -10.29 20.57 11.39
CA LEU A 141 -10.20 21.48 12.53
C LEU A 141 -10.20 22.95 12.13
N SER A 142 -9.60 23.32 10.99
CA SER A 142 -9.57 24.71 10.52
C SER A 142 -10.90 25.19 9.93
N VAL A 143 -11.69 24.28 9.35
CA VAL A 143 -13.05 24.56 8.85
C VAL A 143 -14.07 24.67 10.00
N THR A 144 -13.77 24.06 11.16
CA THR A 144 -14.62 24.14 12.34
C THR A 144 -14.25 25.38 13.15
N SER A 145 -15.18 26.34 13.31
CA SER A 145 -14.98 27.43 14.27
C SER A 145 -14.80 26.82 15.67
N ALA A 146 -13.78 27.27 16.40
CA ALA A 146 -13.60 26.87 17.78
C ALA A 146 -14.93 27.10 18.52
N PRO A 147 -15.51 26.08 19.17
CA PRO A 147 -16.73 26.29 19.94
C PRO A 147 -16.47 27.43 20.91
N ASN A 148 -17.45 28.32 21.06
CA ASN A 148 -17.41 29.41 22.05
C ASN A 148 -17.44 28.79 23.45
N LEU A 149 -16.29 28.26 23.87
CA LEU A 149 -16.08 27.68 25.17
C LEU A 149 -15.63 28.81 26.09
N THR A 150 -16.48 29.14 27.05
CA THR A 150 -16.07 30.00 28.14
C THR A 150 -14.97 29.27 28.92
N ALA A 151 -13.84 29.94 29.15
CA ALA A 151 -12.78 29.38 29.98
C ALA A 151 -13.35 29.08 31.38
N GLY A 152 -13.45 27.79 31.72
CA GLY A 152 -13.98 27.32 32.99
C GLY A 152 -13.14 26.18 33.52
N ARG A 153 -13.02 26.07 34.85
CA ARG A 153 -12.45 24.86 35.46
C ARG A 153 -13.46 23.73 35.33
N PHE A 154 -13.11 22.71 34.55
CA PHE A 154 -13.90 21.49 34.48
C PHE A 154 -14.00 20.88 35.87
N ARG A 155 -15.21 20.85 36.45
CA ARG A 155 -15.53 20.07 37.64
C ARG A 155 -16.22 18.79 37.18
N PRO A 156 -15.56 17.63 37.25
CA PRO A 156 -16.18 16.37 36.86
C PRO A 156 -17.40 16.11 37.77
N PRO A 157 -18.58 15.82 37.20
CA PRO A 157 -19.76 15.48 38.00
C PRO A 157 -19.57 14.12 38.69
N ASP A 158 -20.20 13.93 39.84
CA ASP A 158 -20.05 12.69 40.65
C ASP A 158 -20.40 11.43 39.88
N LYS A 159 -21.36 11.50 38.96
CA LYS A 159 -21.68 10.40 38.04
C LYS A 159 -20.50 10.01 37.16
N LEU A 160 -19.73 10.98 36.66
CA LEU A 160 -18.57 10.74 35.82
C LEU A 160 -17.39 10.19 36.64
N LEU A 161 -17.20 10.68 37.87
CA LEU A 161 -16.23 10.12 38.82
C LEU A 161 -16.58 8.68 39.20
N ALA A 162 -17.86 8.37 39.45
CA ALA A 162 -18.33 7.02 39.74
C ALA A 162 -18.15 6.08 38.53
N MET A 163 -18.37 6.56 37.32
CA MET A 163 -18.20 5.78 36.09
C MET A 163 -16.73 5.46 35.80
N LEU A 164 -15.80 6.36 36.15
CA LEU A 164 -14.35 6.16 35.98
C LEU A 164 -13.72 5.35 37.12
N ASN A 165 -14.30 5.41 38.32
CA ASN A 165 -13.88 4.63 39.49
C ASN A 165 -14.58 3.26 39.57
N GLY A 166 -15.52 2.99 38.67
CA GLY A 166 -16.15 1.68 38.51
C GLY A 166 -15.19 0.70 37.85
N LYS A 167 -14.55 -0.12 38.68
CA LYS A 167 -14.07 -1.46 38.29
C LYS A 167 -15.25 -2.38 38.04
#